data_AF-A0A1F7QZ06-F1
#
_entry.id   AF-A0A1F7QZ06-F1
#
_cell.length_a   1.000
_cell.length_b   1.000
_cell.length_c   1.000
_cell.angle_alpha   90.00
_cell.angle_beta   90.00
_cell.angle_gamma   90.00
#
_symmetry.space_group_name_H-M   'P 1'
#
loop_
_entity.id
_entity.type
_entity.pdbx_description
1 polymer ?
#
loop_
_entity_poly.entity_id
_entity_poly.type
_entity_poly.pdbx_seq_one_letter_code
_entity_poly.pdbx_strand_id
1 'polypeptide(L)'
;MKYELRSKKQATAGFTVVELTIATAVFATVLLVGLASFLGVGKVYYKGVTLTQTQAVAQQILTQVTSDIQFAPTIVTAKATGDGASYFLCLGNIRYTFNLYQKVDLADHDNQTKFGLLRDSLPGSTGCNSPFGDGAVALNNPTEILGNKIRLANLSLSPAKNTAGGDVTDLWDLTVKVAYGDDDVLTNPGAENVTCDANLNSTQFCSVSSQTTTVSRGL
;
A
#
# COMPACT_ATOMS: atom_id res chain seq x y z
N MET A 1 91.94 -11.82 20.50
CA MET A 1 90.69 -11.05 20.74
C MET A 1 89.53 -11.90 20.20
N LYS A 2 88.84 -12.65 21.07
CA LYS A 2 87.76 -13.59 20.70
C LYS A 2 86.43 -12.90 20.97
N TYR A 3 85.63 -12.63 19.94
CA TYR A 3 84.26 -12.14 20.09
C TYR A 3 83.30 -13.32 20.19
N GLU A 4 82.78 -13.59 21.38
CA GLU A 4 81.68 -14.53 21.59
C GLU A 4 80.35 -13.85 21.25
N LEU A 5 79.78 -14.20 20.09
CA LEU A 5 78.40 -13.88 19.72
C LEU A 5 77.45 -14.81 20.49
N ARG A 6 76.94 -14.34 21.65
CA ARG A 6 75.83 -15.00 22.36
C ARG A 6 74.53 -14.83 21.58
N SER A 7 74.17 -15.85 20.82
CA SER A 7 72.81 -16.02 20.26
C SER A 7 71.82 -16.24 21.41
N LYS A 8 70.97 -15.25 21.69
CA LYS A 8 69.81 -15.41 22.57
C LYS A 8 68.77 -16.24 21.81
N LYS A 9 68.63 -17.53 22.16
CA LYS A 9 67.45 -18.32 21.77
C LYS A 9 66.21 -17.65 22.36
N GLN A 10 65.43 -16.95 21.52
CA GLN A 10 64.07 -16.56 21.90
C GLN A 10 63.27 -17.85 22.06
N ALA A 11 62.76 -18.08 23.27
CA ALA A 11 61.83 -19.17 23.52
C ALA A 11 60.54 -18.87 22.73
N THR A 12 60.27 -19.69 21.70
CA THR A 12 58.98 -19.72 21.01
C THR A 12 57.95 -20.26 21.98
N ALA A 13 57.24 -19.37 22.67
CA ALA A 13 56.07 -19.74 23.44
C ALA A 13 55.00 -20.22 22.45
N GLY A 14 54.72 -21.53 22.46
CA GLY A 14 53.62 -22.10 21.67
C GLY A 14 52.32 -21.47 22.13
N PHE A 15 51.57 -20.89 21.19
CA PHE A 15 50.22 -20.39 21.43
C PHE A 15 49.38 -21.50 22.05
N THR A 16 48.79 -21.24 23.20
CA THR A 16 48.02 -22.26 23.91
C THR A 16 46.69 -22.49 23.19
N VAL A 17 46.23 -23.74 23.13
CA VAL A 17 44.91 -24.09 22.56
C VAL A 17 43.79 -23.24 23.20
N VAL A 18 43.95 -22.88 24.47
CA VAL A 18 43.02 -22.04 25.22
C VAL A 18 42.92 -20.63 24.61
N GLU A 19 44.03 -19.96 24.30
CA GLU A 19 44.01 -18.63 23.67
C GLU A 19 43.32 -18.65 22.30
N LEU A 20 43.54 -19.72 21.51
CA LEU A 20 42.86 -19.88 20.22
C LEU A 20 41.34 -20.05 20.39
N THR A 21 40.89 -20.81 21.39
CA THR A 21 39.45 -20.99 21.67
C THR A 21 38.78 -19.73 22.19
N ILE A 22 39.48 -18.90 22.97
CA ILE A 22 38.96 -17.62 23.45
C ILE A 22 38.88 -16.63 22.27
N ALA A 23 39.91 -16.60 21.42
CA ALA A 23 39.92 -15.75 20.23
C ALA A 23 38.75 -16.08 19.27
N THR A 24 38.49 -17.36 19.01
CA THR A 24 37.35 -17.78 18.17
C THR A 24 36.01 -17.50 18.83
N ALA A 25 35.90 -17.62 20.15
CA ALA A 25 34.68 -17.27 20.88
C ALA A 25 34.35 -15.77 20.78
N VAL A 26 35.33 -14.89 21.01
CA VAL A 26 35.15 -13.43 20.87
C VAL A 26 34.84 -13.05 19.42
N PHE A 27 35.51 -13.69 18.46
CA PHE A 27 35.22 -13.44 17.05
C PHE A 27 33.78 -13.86 16.68
N ALA A 28 33.33 -15.03 17.16
CA ALA A 28 31.97 -15.52 16.92
C ALA A 28 30.90 -14.60 17.53
N THR A 29 31.13 -14.06 18.74
CA THR A 29 30.17 -13.12 19.36
C THR A 29 30.07 -11.82 18.58
N VAL A 30 31.18 -11.28 18.07
CA VAL A 30 31.17 -10.09 17.21
C VAL A 30 30.39 -10.34 15.93
N LEU A 31 30.58 -11.50 15.28
CA LEU A 31 29.81 -11.87 14.09
C LEU A 31 28.30 -11.99 14.37
N LEU A 32 27.91 -12.58 15.51
CA LEU A 32 26.51 -12.69 15.91
C LEU A 32 25.87 -11.31 16.16
N VAL A 33 26.57 -10.41 16.85
CA VAL A 33 26.10 -9.04 17.08
C VAL A 33 25.96 -8.29 15.73
N GLY A 34 26.90 -8.47 14.81
CA GLY A 34 26.83 -7.93 13.46
C GLY A 34 25.59 -8.41 12.69
N LEU A 35 25.32 -9.72 12.70
CA LEU A 35 24.14 -10.30 12.04
C LEU A 35 22.82 -9.80 12.65
N ALA A 36 22.72 -9.76 13.98
CA ALA A 36 21.55 -9.25 14.68
C ALA A 36 21.25 -7.79 14.29
N SER A 37 22.31 -6.97 14.16
CA SER A 37 22.20 -5.57 13.75
C SER A 37 21.70 -5.44 12.30
N PHE A 38 22.23 -6.26 11.39
CA PHE A 38 21.80 -6.27 9.99
C PHE A 38 20.32 -6.68 9.82
N LEU A 39 19.87 -7.70 10.56
CA LEU A 39 18.46 -8.12 10.54
C LEU A 39 17.53 -7.01 11.04
N GLY A 40 17.96 -6.24 12.05
CA GLY A 40 17.22 -5.08 12.54
C GLY A 40 16.98 -4.03 11.44
N VAL A 41 18.02 -3.70 10.68
CA VAL A 41 17.92 -2.76 9.54
C VAL A 41 17.01 -3.29 8.44
N GLY A 42 17.09 -4.60 8.15
CA GLY A 42 16.23 -5.24 7.14
C GLY A 42 14.74 -5.06 7.43
N LYS A 43 14.32 -5.23 8.69
CA LYS A 43 12.91 -5.05 9.10
C LYS A 43 12.42 -3.62 8.88
N VAL A 44 13.26 -2.63 9.22
CA VAL A 44 12.94 -1.20 9.02
C VAL A 44 12.84 -0.88 7.53
N TYR A 45 13.71 -1.46 6.71
CA TYR A 45 13.66 -1.30 5.26
C TYR A 45 12.34 -1.82 4.66
N TYR A 46 11.93 -3.04 4.99
CA TYR A 46 10.66 -3.60 4.50
C TYR A 46 9.44 -2.77 4.91
N LYS A 47 9.42 -2.30 6.17
CA LYS A 47 8.38 -1.38 6.64
C LYS A 47 8.38 -0.06 5.86
N GLY A 48 9.56 0.48 5.55
CA GLY A 48 9.70 1.70 4.75
C GLY A 48 9.17 1.53 3.32
N VAL A 49 9.48 0.40 2.69
CA VAL A 49 9.01 0.08 1.33
C VAL A 49 7.49 -0.06 1.30
N THR A 50 6.90 -0.85 2.20
CA THR A 50 5.45 -1.07 2.24
C THR A 50 4.69 0.23 2.53
N LEU A 51 5.19 1.07 3.44
CA LEU A 51 4.64 2.38 3.73
C LEU A 51 4.69 3.32 2.52
N THR A 52 5.84 3.39 1.86
CA THR A 52 6.02 4.23 0.67
C THR A 52 5.11 3.78 -0.48
N GLN A 53 5.02 2.48 -0.73
CA GLN A 53 4.14 1.92 -1.78
C GLN A 53 2.67 2.21 -1.50
N THR A 54 2.21 2.01 -0.25
CA THR A 54 0.81 2.25 0.15
C THR A 54 0.44 3.71 -0.01
N GLN A 55 1.33 4.61 0.42
CA GLN A 55 1.15 6.05 0.26
C GLN A 55 1.16 6.46 -1.22
N ALA A 56 2.05 5.90 -2.04
CA ALA A 56 2.11 6.19 -3.47
C ALA A 56 0.82 5.81 -4.18
N VAL A 57 0.24 4.64 -3.86
CA VAL A 57 -1.05 4.21 -4.42
C VAL A 57 -2.19 5.14 -3.96
N ALA A 58 -2.24 5.51 -2.69
CA ALA A 58 -3.23 6.47 -2.20
C ALA A 58 -3.15 7.82 -2.94
N GLN A 59 -1.93 8.33 -3.14
CA GLN A 59 -1.68 9.57 -3.88
C GLN A 59 -2.00 9.44 -5.38
N GLN A 60 -1.72 8.29 -5.99
CA GLN A 60 -2.07 8.03 -7.39
C GLN A 60 -3.59 8.06 -7.59
N ILE A 61 -4.35 7.40 -6.71
CA ILE A 61 -5.82 7.44 -6.76
C ILE A 61 -6.31 8.87 -6.59
N LEU A 62 -5.79 9.57 -5.57
CA LEU A 62 -6.19 10.94 -5.27
C LEU A 62 -5.94 11.87 -6.47
N THR A 63 -4.76 11.82 -7.06
CA THR A 63 -4.39 12.71 -8.18
C THR A 63 -5.18 12.39 -9.45
N GLN A 64 -5.38 11.11 -9.77
CA GLN A 64 -6.17 10.70 -10.93
C GLN A 64 -7.64 11.11 -10.80
N VAL A 65 -8.28 10.78 -9.66
CA VAL A 65 -9.68 11.12 -9.41
C VAL A 65 -9.87 12.63 -9.36
N THR A 66 -8.94 13.37 -8.73
CA THR A 66 -8.96 14.84 -8.70
C THR A 66 -8.88 15.44 -10.10
N SER A 67 -7.97 14.95 -10.94
CA SER A 67 -7.86 15.38 -12.33
C SER A 67 -9.13 15.08 -13.11
N ASP A 68 -9.68 13.88 -12.96
CA ASP A 68 -10.90 13.47 -13.64
C ASP A 68 -12.12 14.31 -13.17
N ILE A 69 -12.20 14.69 -11.89
CA ILE A 69 -13.24 15.61 -11.36
C ILE A 69 -13.13 16.99 -12.00
N GLN A 70 -11.91 17.52 -12.18
CA GLN A 70 -11.70 18.86 -12.74
C GLN A 70 -12.23 18.97 -14.17
N PHE A 71 -12.12 17.90 -14.96
CA PHE A 71 -12.56 17.87 -16.37
C PHE A 71 -13.91 17.17 -16.59
N ALA A 72 -14.56 16.69 -15.53
CA ALA A 72 -15.81 15.95 -15.65
C ALA A 72 -16.99 16.90 -15.91
N PRO A 73 -17.70 16.77 -17.04
CA PRO A 73 -18.93 17.54 -17.28
C PRO A 73 -20.05 17.13 -16.31
N THR A 74 -20.06 15.86 -15.90
CA THR A 74 -21.04 15.27 -14.99
C THR A 74 -20.35 14.39 -13.96
N ILE A 75 -20.82 14.42 -12.72
CA ILE A 75 -20.30 13.61 -11.62
C ILE A 75 -21.45 12.79 -11.07
N VAL A 76 -21.27 11.48 -11.06
CA VAL A 76 -22.19 10.53 -10.43
C VAL A 76 -21.44 9.90 -9.27
N THR A 77 -21.94 10.14 -8.06
CA THR A 77 -21.37 9.59 -6.83
C THR A 77 -21.48 8.07 -6.80
N ALA A 78 -20.75 7.44 -5.87
CA ALA A 78 -20.72 6.00 -5.70
C ALA A 78 -22.13 5.40 -5.53
N LYS A 79 -22.43 4.40 -6.34
CA LYS A 79 -23.66 3.59 -6.29
C LYS A 79 -23.26 2.12 -6.21
N ALA A 80 -24.04 1.33 -5.46
CA ALA A 80 -23.88 -0.11 -5.48
C ALA A 80 -24.17 -0.66 -6.88
N THR A 81 -23.41 -1.65 -7.31
CA THR A 81 -23.74 -2.46 -8.48
C THR A 81 -24.87 -3.44 -8.14
N GLY A 82 -25.55 -3.97 -9.16
CA GLY A 82 -26.67 -4.90 -8.96
C GLY A 82 -26.28 -6.24 -8.30
N ASP A 83 -24.98 -6.51 -8.17
CA ASP A 83 -24.42 -7.70 -7.50
C ASP A 83 -24.34 -7.57 -5.96
N GLY A 84 -24.53 -6.35 -5.40
CA GLY A 84 -24.44 -6.06 -3.97
C GLY A 84 -23.04 -6.12 -3.36
N ALA A 85 -21.99 -6.37 -4.15
CA ALA A 85 -20.61 -6.51 -3.68
C ALA A 85 -19.70 -5.38 -4.18
N SER A 86 -19.99 -4.86 -5.37
CA SER A 86 -19.21 -3.82 -6.01
C SER A 86 -19.91 -2.46 -5.93
N TYR A 87 -19.14 -1.41 -6.14
CA TYR A 87 -19.62 -0.05 -6.26
C TYR A 87 -19.04 0.57 -7.51
N PHE A 88 -19.73 1.56 -8.06
CA PHE A 88 -19.23 2.33 -9.18
C PHE A 88 -19.57 3.81 -9.03
N LEU A 89 -18.68 4.66 -9.54
CA LEU A 89 -18.90 6.10 -9.70
C LEU A 89 -18.46 6.50 -11.10
N CYS A 90 -19.00 7.59 -11.63
CA CYS A 90 -18.61 8.09 -12.94
C CYS A 90 -18.26 9.57 -12.90
N LEU A 91 -17.20 9.91 -13.63
CA LEU A 91 -16.68 11.25 -13.83
C LEU A 91 -16.64 11.48 -15.34
N GLY A 92 -17.73 12.05 -15.88
CA GLY A 92 -17.94 12.15 -17.33
C GLY A 92 -17.94 10.78 -18.01
N ASN A 93 -16.97 10.54 -18.88
CA ASN A 93 -16.79 9.28 -19.61
C ASN A 93 -15.85 8.29 -18.91
N ILE A 94 -15.35 8.62 -17.72
CA ILE A 94 -14.54 7.72 -16.91
C ILE A 94 -15.42 7.08 -15.85
N ARG A 95 -15.32 5.77 -15.70
CA ARG A 95 -16.00 5.02 -14.64
C ARG A 95 -14.96 4.37 -13.74
N TYR A 96 -15.19 4.49 -12.45
CA TYR A 96 -14.42 3.81 -11.41
C TYR A 96 -15.31 2.74 -10.81
N THR A 97 -14.86 1.50 -10.83
CA THR A 97 -15.56 0.34 -10.27
C THR A 97 -14.69 -0.26 -9.18
N PHE A 98 -15.24 -0.48 -8.00
CA PHE A 98 -14.44 -0.89 -6.85
C PHE A 98 -15.16 -1.84 -5.91
N ASN A 99 -14.36 -2.71 -5.29
CA ASN A 99 -14.77 -3.60 -4.21
C ASN A 99 -14.12 -3.12 -2.93
N LEU A 100 -14.93 -2.78 -1.93
CA LEU A 100 -14.41 -2.43 -0.63
C LEU A 100 -13.86 -3.68 0.05
N TYR A 101 -12.75 -3.51 0.77
CA TYR A 101 -12.10 -4.52 1.61
C TYR A 101 -11.50 -5.72 0.86
N GLN A 102 -11.66 -5.79 -0.45
CA GLN A 102 -11.08 -6.82 -1.29
C GLN A 102 -9.57 -6.58 -1.46
N LYS A 103 -8.77 -7.56 -1.03
CA LYS A 103 -7.32 -7.56 -1.27
C LYS A 103 -7.05 -7.93 -2.73
N VAL A 104 -6.30 -7.11 -3.43
CA VAL A 104 -5.84 -7.41 -4.79
C VAL A 104 -4.68 -8.41 -4.73
N ASP A 105 -4.81 -9.49 -5.48
CA ASP A 105 -3.72 -10.43 -5.76
C ASP A 105 -3.42 -10.40 -7.25
N LEU A 106 -2.28 -9.83 -7.64
CA LEU A 106 -1.92 -9.71 -9.06
C LEU A 106 -1.67 -11.06 -9.73
N ALA A 107 -1.45 -12.14 -8.96
CA ALA A 107 -1.31 -13.49 -9.52
C ALA A 107 -2.67 -14.16 -9.83
N ASP A 108 -3.75 -13.69 -9.20
CA ASP A 108 -5.10 -14.24 -9.31
C ASP A 108 -6.14 -13.09 -9.36
N HIS A 109 -5.94 -12.18 -10.32
CA HIS A 109 -6.77 -11.00 -10.54
C HIS A 109 -7.67 -11.19 -11.76
N ASP A 110 -8.91 -10.71 -11.67
CA ASP A 110 -9.84 -10.60 -12.78
C ASP A 110 -10.65 -9.29 -12.68
N ASN A 111 -11.29 -8.90 -13.79
CA ASN A 111 -12.08 -7.66 -13.87
C ASN A 111 -13.55 -7.84 -13.45
N GLN A 112 -13.92 -8.94 -12.79
CA GLN A 112 -15.32 -9.25 -12.44
C GLN A 112 -15.57 -9.44 -10.95
N THR A 113 -14.67 -10.12 -10.25
CA THR A 113 -14.81 -10.52 -8.85
C THR A 113 -13.54 -10.30 -8.03
N LYS A 114 -12.36 -10.35 -8.67
CA LYS A 114 -11.05 -10.30 -8.00
C LYS A 114 -10.27 -9.02 -8.33
N PHE A 115 -10.94 -7.89 -8.20
CA PHE A 115 -10.36 -6.56 -8.35
C PHE A 115 -10.59 -5.72 -7.09
N GLY A 116 -9.81 -4.64 -6.94
CA GLY A 116 -9.94 -3.67 -5.88
C GLY A 116 -10.51 -2.34 -6.37
N LEU A 117 -9.84 -1.71 -7.34
CA LEU A 117 -10.27 -0.45 -7.95
C LEU A 117 -9.91 -0.42 -9.43
N LEU A 118 -10.90 -0.68 -10.26
CA LEU A 118 -10.80 -0.57 -11.71
C LEU A 118 -11.17 0.85 -12.16
N ARG A 119 -10.41 1.35 -13.13
CA ARG A 119 -10.77 2.53 -13.93
C ARG A 119 -10.99 2.09 -15.37
N ASP A 120 -12.14 2.42 -15.92
CA ASP A 120 -12.49 2.11 -17.30
C ASP A 120 -13.11 3.33 -18.01
N SER A 121 -13.23 3.24 -19.34
CA SER A 121 -13.83 4.30 -20.16
C SER A 121 -15.20 3.87 -20.64
N LEU A 122 -16.24 4.66 -20.38
CA LEU A 122 -17.58 4.34 -20.84
C LEU A 122 -17.63 4.33 -22.39
N PRO A 123 -18.17 3.28 -23.02
CA PRO A 123 -18.26 3.20 -24.47
C PRO A 123 -19.31 4.18 -25.02
N GLY A 124 -18.86 5.25 -25.67
CA GLY A 124 -19.73 6.26 -26.29
C GLY A 124 -20.38 7.20 -25.28
N SER A 125 -21.57 7.70 -25.57
CA SER A 125 -22.37 8.59 -24.71
C SER A 125 -23.40 7.82 -23.87
N THR A 126 -23.12 6.55 -23.55
CA THR A 126 -23.92 5.80 -22.58
C THR A 126 -23.75 6.44 -21.21
N GLY A 127 -24.86 6.77 -20.54
CA GLY A 127 -24.84 7.33 -19.19
C GLY A 127 -24.11 6.44 -18.17
N CYS A 128 -23.96 6.92 -16.94
CA CYS A 128 -23.30 6.20 -15.86
C CYS A 128 -24.10 4.96 -15.41
N ASN A 129 -23.90 3.85 -16.15
CA ASN A 129 -24.54 2.57 -15.91
C ASN A 129 -23.60 1.62 -15.15
N SER A 130 -24.22 0.69 -14.43
CA SER A 130 -23.47 -0.35 -13.71
C SER A 130 -22.67 -1.22 -14.69
N PRO A 131 -21.45 -1.64 -14.34
CA PRO A 131 -20.69 -2.62 -15.11
C PRO A 131 -21.21 -4.06 -14.95
N PHE A 132 -22.06 -4.32 -13.95
CA PHE A 132 -22.56 -5.65 -13.60
C PHE A 132 -24.09 -5.66 -13.42
N GLY A 133 -24.72 -6.81 -13.68
CA GLY A 133 -26.17 -7.00 -13.54
C GLY A 133 -26.98 -6.71 -14.80
N ASP A 134 -28.30 -6.61 -14.65
CA ASP A 134 -29.24 -6.37 -15.75
C ASP A 134 -29.09 -4.95 -16.31
N GLY A 135 -28.95 -4.83 -17.63
CA GLY A 135 -28.67 -3.55 -18.29
C GLY A 135 -27.23 -3.04 -18.10
N ALA A 136 -26.32 -3.93 -17.68
CA ALA A 136 -24.92 -3.59 -17.49
C ALA A 136 -24.26 -3.11 -18.79
N VAL A 137 -23.43 -2.08 -18.66
CA VAL A 137 -22.50 -1.65 -19.71
C VAL A 137 -21.14 -2.24 -19.38
N ALA A 138 -20.71 -3.23 -20.17
CA ALA A 138 -19.46 -3.94 -19.95
C ALA A 138 -18.26 -2.99 -19.76
N LEU A 139 -17.30 -3.42 -18.94
CA LEU A 139 -16.05 -2.70 -18.74
C LEU A 139 -15.31 -2.56 -20.07
N ASN A 140 -14.79 -1.36 -20.35
CA ASN A 140 -14.06 -1.08 -21.59
C ASN A 140 -12.66 -0.55 -21.28
N ASN A 141 -11.67 -1.40 -21.55
CA ASN A 141 -10.26 -1.25 -21.17
C ASN A 141 -10.06 -0.99 -19.67
N PRO A 142 -10.62 -1.83 -18.77
CA PRO A 142 -10.44 -1.66 -17.34
C PRO A 142 -8.96 -1.79 -16.95
N THR A 143 -8.51 -0.87 -16.11
CA THR A 143 -7.16 -0.86 -15.52
C THR A 143 -7.27 -0.89 -14.00
N GLU A 144 -6.67 -1.89 -13.37
CA GLU A 144 -6.54 -1.96 -11.91
C GLU A 144 -5.55 -0.90 -11.42
N ILE A 145 -5.98 -0.08 -10.46
CA ILE A 145 -5.17 1.00 -9.89
C ILE A 145 -4.43 0.53 -8.63
N LEU A 146 -4.98 -0.44 -7.89
CA LEU A 146 -4.33 -0.92 -6.68
C LEU A 146 -3.16 -1.85 -7.00
N GLY A 147 -2.11 -1.74 -6.18
CA GLY A 147 -0.98 -2.67 -6.23
C GLY A 147 -1.29 -4.00 -5.57
N ASN A 148 -0.37 -4.95 -5.73
CA ASN A 148 -0.47 -6.26 -5.08
C ASN A 148 -0.59 -6.13 -3.55
N LYS A 149 -1.45 -6.95 -2.96
CA LYS A 149 -1.77 -6.98 -1.51
C LYS A 149 -2.33 -5.67 -0.95
N ILE A 150 -2.81 -4.77 -1.80
CA ILE A 150 -3.50 -3.56 -1.38
C ILE A 150 -5.01 -3.79 -1.48
N ARG A 151 -5.74 -3.23 -0.53
CA ARG A 151 -7.20 -3.18 -0.52
C ARG A 151 -7.68 -1.74 -0.35
N LEU A 152 -8.84 -1.44 -0.92
CA LEU A 152 -9.52 -0.18 -0.74
C LEU A 152 -10.46 -0.28 0.47
N ALA A 153 -10.22 0.52 1.51
CA ALA A 153 -11.05 0.54 2.70
C ALA A 153 -12.16 1.61 2.64
N ASN A 154 -11.88 2.72 1.96
CA ASN A 154 -12.85 3.76 1.68
C ASN A 154 -12.51 4.47 0.36
N LEU A 155 -13.51 4.71 -0.46
CA LEU A 155 -13.49 5.68 -1.54
C LEU A 155 -14.83 6.40 -1.52
N SER A 156 -14.84 7.63 -1.01
CA SER A 156 -16.04 8.44 -0.93
C SER A 156 -15.85 9.75 -1.67
N LEU A 157 -16.82 10.08 -2.51
CA LEU A 157 -16.94 11.36 -3.19
C LEU A 157 -18.28 11.99 -2.81
N SER A 158 -18.24 13.15 -2.15
CA SER A 158 -19.43 13.88 -1.72
C SER A 158 -19.30 15.37 -2.04
N PRO A 159 -20.42 16.07 -2.33
CA PRO A 159 -20.38 17.53 -2.41
C PRO A 159 -19.85 18.12 -1.11
N ALA A 160 -18.94 19.09 -1.21
CA ALA A 160 -18.41 19.77 -0.05
C ALA A 160 -19.52 20.55 0.66
N LYS A 161 -19.47 20.63 1.98
CA LYS A 161 -20.49 21.30 2.79
C LYS A 161 -20.03 22.72 3.14
N ASN A 162 -20.95 23.69 3.07
CA ASN A 162 -20.72 25.02 3.61
C ASN A 162 -20.86 25.02 5.14
N THR A 163 -20.56 26.15 5.79
CA THR A 163 -20.67 26.30 7.26
C THR A 163 -22.08 26.09 7.81
N ALA A 164 -23.11 26.21 6.97
CA ALA A 164 -24.51 25.95 7.30
C ALA A 164 -24.95 24.50 6.98
N GLY A 165 -24.04 23.64 6.51
CA GLY A 165 -24.32 22.24 6.15
C GLY A 165 -24.98 22.03 4.77
N GLY A 166 -25.14 23.09 3.97
CA GLY A 166 -25.62 23.01 2.60
C GLY A 166 -24.52 22.59 1.62
N ASP A 167 -24.89 21.96 0.51
CA ASP A 167 -23.94 21.58 -0.53
C ASP A 167 -23.39 22.82 -1.24
N VAL A 168 -22.07 22.86 -1.40
CA VAL A 168 -21.36 23.84 -2.23
C VAL A 168 -21.34 23.29 -3.65
N THR A 169 -21.97 24.02 -4.58
CA THR A 169 -21.87 23.72 -6.01
C THR A 169 -20.42 23.76 -6.47
N ASP A 170 -20.03 22.78 -7.29
CA ASP A 170 -18.70 22.68 -7.90
C ASP A 170 -17.54 22.37 -6.95
N LEU A 171 -17.78 22.10 -5.67
CA LEU A 171 -16.74 21.71 -4.72
C LEU A 171 -17.04 20.30 -4.18
N TRP A 172 -16.04 19.42 -4.22
CA TRP A 172 -16.20 18.01 -3.90
C TRP A 172 -15.15 17.54 -2.92
N ASP A 173 -15.59 16.86 -1.86
CA ASP A 173 -14.72 16.19 -0.91
C ASP A 173 -14.48 14.75 -1.36
N LEU A 174 -13.21 14.42 -1.54
CA LEU A 174 -12.71 13.11 -1.91
C LEU A 174 -11.94 12.53 -0.73
N THR A 175 -12.38 11.39 -0.22
CA THR A 175 -11.64 10.62 0.79
C THR A 175 -11.27 9.25 0.22
N VAL A 176 -10.00 8.91 0.33
CA VAL A 176 -9.41 7.65 -0.09
C VAL A 176 -8.71 7.03 1.10
N LYS A 177 -9.05 5.79 1.43
CA LYS A 177 -8.34 5.00 2.44
C LYS A 177 -7.96 3.65 1.84
N VAL A 178 -6.68 3.34 1.89
CA VAL A 178 -6.12 2.07 1.41
C VAL A 178 -5.34 1.39 2.52
N ALA A 179 -5.29 0.06 2.47
CA ALA A 179 -4.50 -0.75 3.39
C ALA A 179 -3.69 -1.78 2.61
N TYR A 180 -2.43 -1.94 2.99
CA TYR A 180 -1.52 -2.99 2.52
C TYR A 180 -1.39 -4.05 3.61
N GLY A 181 -1.44 -5.31 3.21
CA GLY A 181 -1.17 -6.44 4.09
C GLY A 181 -2.13 -7.61 3.86
N ASP A 182 -1.71 -8.77 4.35
CA ASP A 182 -2.57 -9.94 4.47
C ASP A 182 -3.56 -9.78 5.65
N ASP A 183 -4.59 -10.62 5.72
CA ASP A 183 -5.67 -10.45 6.71
C ASP A 183 -5.21 -10.68 8.16
N ASP A 184 -4.15 -11.47 8.34
CA ASP A 184 -3.54 -11.82 9.64
C ASP A 184 -2.70 -10.69 10.24
N VAL A 185 -2.29 -9.70 9.43
CA VAL A 185 -1.52 -8.53 9.89
C VAL A 185 -2.38 -7.27 10.04
N LEU A 186 -3.68 -7.37 9.80
CA LEU A 186 -4.66 -6.28 9.85
C LEU A 186 -5.69 -6.51 10.96
N THR A 187 -6.05 -5.43 11.65
CA THR A 187 -7.23 -5.40 12.52
C THR A 187 -8.42 -4.89 11.71
N ASN A 188 -9.50 -5.66 11.70
CA ASN A 188 -10.73 -5.41 10.92
C ASN A 188 -10.49 -5.26 9.40
N PRO A 189 -9.92 -6.28 8.72
CA PRO A 189 -9.64 -6.22 7.28
C PRO A 189 -10.88 -5.98 6.41
N GLY A 190 -12.08 -6.34 6.91
CA GLY A 190 -13.38 -6.22 6.26
C GLY A 190 -14.16 -4.93 6.58
N ALA A 191 -13.52 -3.90 7.13
CA ALA A 191 -14.20 -2.69 7.58
C ALA A 191 -13.41 -1.41 7.30
N GLU A 192 -14.11 -0.27 7.28
CA GLU A 192 -13.53 1.04 7.02
C GLU A 192 -12.44 1.41 8.03
N ASN A 193 -12.61 1.02 9.29
CA ASN A 193 -11.67 1.27 10.39
C ASN A 193 -10.47 0.30 10.40
N VAL A 194 -10.10 -0.26 9.24
CA VAL A 194 -8.90 -1.09 9.08
C VAL A 194 -7.66 -0.36 9.63
N THR A 195 -6.88 -1.10 10.42
CA THR A 195 -5.62 -0.65 11.02
C THR A 195 -4.62 -1.81 11.00
N CYS A 196 -3.32 -1.52 11.15
CA CYS A 196 -2.33 -2.56 11.32
C CYS A 196 -2.42 -3.19 12.71
N ASP A 197 -2.24 -4.51 12.78
CA ASP A 197 -2.02 -5.19 14.05
C ASP A 197 -0.78 -4.60 14.76
N ALA A 198 -0.86 -4.43 16.07
CA ALA A 198 0.19 -3.91 16.92
C ALA A 198 1.33 -4.92 17.16
N ASN A 199 1.17 -6.18 16.72
CA ASN A 199 2.20 -7.20 16.83
C ASN A 199 3.50 -6.81 16.10
N LEU A 200 4.61 -6.67 16.86
CA LEU A 200 5.92 -6.25 16.34
C LEU A 200 6.42 -7.08 15.16
N ASN A 201 6.07 -8.37 15.07
CA ASN A 201 6.48 -9.24 13.97
C ASN A 201 5.66 -9.02 12.68
N SER A 202 4.44 -8.51 12.81
CA SER A 202 3.49 -8.29 11.71
C SER A 202 3.52 -6.85 11.18
N THR A 203 3.89 -5.87 12.01
CA THR A 203 3.90 -4.44 11.66
C THR A 203 4.82 -4.06 10.49
N GLN A 204 5.75 -4.93 10.10
CA GLN A 204 6.64 -4.73 8.95
C GLN A 204 5.98 -5.07 7.60
N PHE A 205 4.82 -5.75 7.62
CA PHE A 205 4.08 -6.19 6.44
C PHE A 205 2.70 -5.53 6.33
N CYS A 206 2.46 -4.48 7.11
CA CYS A 206 1.22 -3.74 7.08
C CYS A 206 1.45 -2.24 6.97
N SER A 207 0.61 -1.57 6.19
CA SER A 207 0.53 -0.12 6.16
C SER A 207 -0.89 0.33 5.84
N VAL A 208 -1.33 1.45 6.40
CA VAL A 208 -2.62 2.07 6.10
C VAL A 208 -2.38 3.53 5.76
N SER A 209 -2.96 4.00 4.66
CA SER A 209 -2.89 5.40 4.25
C SER A 209 -4.30 5.92 4.02
N SER A 210 -4.60 7.08 4.61
CA SER A 210 -5.86 7.79 4.43
C SER A 210 -5.55 9.20 3.95
N GLN A 211 -6.15 9.60 2.85
CA GLN A 211 -6.00 10.92 2.25
C GLN A 211 -7.38 11.51 2.02
N THR A 212 -7.55 12.77 2.40
CA THR A 212 -8.77 13.54 2.13
C THR A 212 -8.36 14.84 1.46
N THR A 213 -9.08 15.21 0.40
CA THR A 213 -8.86 16.46 -0.30
C THR A 213 -10.19 17.02 -0.80
N THR A 214 -10.21 18.33 -1.04
CA THR A 214 -11.35 19.03 -1.59
C THR A 214 -10.96 19.58 -2.96
N VAL A 215 -11.76 19.30 -3.97
CA VAL A 215 -11.48 19.61 -5.37
C VAL A 215 -12.59 20.50 -5.92
N SER A 216 -12.19 21.60 -6.57
CA SER A 216 -13.11 22.39 -7.38
C SER A 216 -13.23 21.77 -8.77
N ARG A 217 -14.46 21.66 -9.30
CA ARG A 217 -14.69 21.35 -10.71
C ARG A 217 -14.12 22.51 -11.56
N GLY A 218 -13.39 22.18 -12.62
CA GLY A 218 -12.89 23.16 -13.57
C GLY A 218 -14.06 23.71 -14.41
N LEU A 219 -14.00 25.00 -14.72
CA LEU A 219 -14.94 25.67 -15.63
C LEU A 219 -14.76 25.20 -17.08
#